data_AF-Q7XFP2-F1
#
_entry.id   AF-Q7XFP2-F1
#
_cell.length_a   1.000
_cell.length_b   1.000
_cell.length_c   1.000
_cell.angle_alpha   90.00
_cell.angle_beta   90.00
_cell.angle_gamma   90.00
#
_symmetry.space_group_name_H-M   'P 1'
#
loop_
_entity.id
_entity.type
_entity.pdbx_description
1 polymer ?
#
loop_
_entity_poly.entity_id
_entity_poly.type
_entity_poly.pdbx_seq_one_letter_code
_entity_poly.pdbx_strand_id
1 'polypeptide(L)'
;MSSSASPSGASSAEYAEHLSNLAAIPSLSHENHNFLSLVGNPDPTEFIIGETNRIPFRLTNPDLGHWKNTFKSWPSLEKVPLEKSWTTWFKRVSASKRVHLDEIGIGQALDLTIANSAKDEPLMAAASYFWSNTINAFLFNQGPMTPTLIDISMITGLDVTSSANPMSLNTKNQYDFKTKSIGCWSGYVVAYMGQGSVTPREHVAFLLMWLEKFLFCGSSCGPTTNWQFLAEALETKRQFPLGKILLGYLYQMLNNA
;
A
#
# COMPACT_ATOMS: atom_id res chain seq x y z
N MET A 1 36.33 3.99 -27.06
CA MET A 1 35.36 4.98 -27.55
C MET A 1 34.25 5.06 -26.52
N SER A 2 34.19 6.16 -25.79
CA SER A 2 33.21 6.39 -24.74
C SER A 2 31.91 6.91 -25.36
N SER A 3 30.78 6.27 -25.12
CA SER A 3 29.46 6.89 -25.35
C SER A 3 28.73 7.00 -24.00
N SER A 4 28.85 8.18 -23.41
CA SER A 4 27.95 8.66 -22.36
C SER A 4 26.54 8.75 -22.94
N ALA A 5 25.61 7.97 -22.41
CA ALA A 5 24.18 8.20 -22.65
C ALA A 5 23.73 9.26 -21.64
N SER A 6 23.65 10.51 -22.09
CA SER A 6 23.01 11.59 -21.34
C SER A 6 21.51 11.32 -21.19
N PRO A 7 20.83 11.88 -20.17
CA PRO A 7 19.39 11.73 -20.00
C PRO A 7 18.65 12.34 -21.20
N SER A 8 17.54 11.71 -21.59
CA SER A 8 16.59 12.19 -22.60
C SER A 8 16.28 13.68 -22.41
N GLY A 9 16.58 14.49 -23.42
CA GLY A 9 16.38 15.94 -23.44
C GLY A 9 14.94 16.37 -23.72
N ALA A 10 13.95 15.67 -23.16
CA ALA A 10 12.57 16.14 -23.20
C ALA A 10 12.45 17.37 -22.30
N SER A 11 11.84 18.44 -22.82
CA SER A 11 11.65 19.65 -22.02
C SER A 11 10.67 19.38 -20.87
N SER A 12 10.81 20.07 -19.74
CA SER A 12 9.86 19.97 -18.62
C SER A 12 8.41 20.22 -19.06
N ALA A 13 8.21 20.95 -20.16
CA ALA A 13 6.91 21.19 -20.78
C ALA A 13 6.32 19.93 -21.43
N GLU A 14 7.12 19.14 -22.16
CA GLU A 14 6.66 17.89 -22.78
C GLU A 14 6.30 16.83 -21.72
N TYR A 15 7.01 16.81 -20.58
CA TYR A 15 6.69 15.93 -19.46
C TYR A 15 5.37 16.33 -18.77
N ALA A 16 5.12 17.63 -18.62
CA ALA A 16 3.87 18.16 -18.07
C ALA A 16 2.67 17.92 -19.01
N GLU A 17 2.87 18.06 -20.32
CA GLU A 17 1.85 17.82 -21.35
C GLU A 17 1.48 16.33 -21.47
N HIS A 18 2.44 15.44 -21.28
CA HIS A 18 2.16 14.00 -21.19
C HIS A 18 1.32 13.64 -19.96
N LEU A 19 1.52 14.34 -18.83
CA LEU A 19 0.72 14.15 -17.61
C LEU A 19 -0.69 14.76 -17.71
N SER A 20 -0.85 15.89 -18.41
CA SER A 20 -2.16 16.52 -18.63
C SER A 20 -3.10 15.69 -19.50
N ASN A 21 -2.57 14.80 -20.34
CA ASN A 21 -3.38 13.88 -21.15
C ASN A 21 -3.80 12.60 -20.39
N LEU A 22 -3.25 12.37 -19.19
CA LEU A 22 -3.60 11.26 -18.31
C LEU A 22 -4.55 11.65 -17.18
N ALA A 23 -4.64 12.95 -16.86
CA ALA A 23 -5.63 13.52 -15.97
C ALA A 23 -6.61 14.34 -16.79
N ALA A 24 -7.87 13.92 -16.88
CA ALA A 24 -8.89 14.74 -17.53
C ALA A 24 -9.03 16.08 -16.78
N ILE A 25 -8.46 17.15 -17.33
CA ILE A 25 -8.69 18.53 -16.87
C ILE A 25 -9.95 19.02 -17.60
N PRO A 26 -11.08 19.23 -16.91
CA PRO A 26 -12.30 19.70 -17.57
C PRO A 26 -12.10 21.10 -18.16
N SER A 27 -12.62 21.34 -19.36
CA SER A 27 -12.69 22.66 -19.99
C SER A 27 -13.43 23.67 -19.09
N LEU A 28 -12.88 24.87 -18.93
CA LEU A 28 -13.39 25.97 -18.09
C LEU A 28 -14.68 26.63 -18.61
N SER A 29 -15.29 26.14 -19.70
CA SER A 29 -16.35 26.83 -20.44
C SER A 29 -17.81 26.51 -20.03
N HIS A 30 -18.05 25.75 -18.95
CA HIS A 30 -19.41 25.34 -18.55
C HIS A 30 -19.73 25.75 -17.11
N GLU A 31 -20.92 26.33 -16.85
CA GLU A 31 -21.29 26.93 -15.56
C GLU A 31 -21.45 25.97 -14.36
N ASN A 32 -21.41 24.65 -14.57
CA ASN A 32 -21.57 23.64 -13.51
C ASN A 32 -20.39 22.67 -13.49
N HIS A 33 -19.28 23.06 -12.86
CA HIS A 33 -18.15 22.16 -12.63
C HIS A 33 -18.30 21.40 -11.30
N ASN A 34 -18.34 20.07 -11.38
CA ASN A 34 -18.06 19.20 -10.23
C ASN A 34 -16.63 18.69 -10.39
N PHE A 35 -15.71 19.20 -9.56
CA PHE A 35 -14.31 18.76 -9.57
C PHE A 35 -14.15 17.53 -8.69
N LEU A 36 -13.58 16.45 -9.24
CA LEU A 36 -13.29 15.20 -8.50
C LEU A 36 -12.11 15.35 -7.53
N SER A 37 -11.41 16.49 -7.55
CA SER A 37 -10.33 16.81 -6.63
C SER A 37 -10.24 18.31 -6.37
N LEU A 38 -9.65 18.67 -5.23
CA LEU A 38 -9.38 20.06 -4.84
C LEU A 38 -8.51 20.82 -5.86
N VAL A 39 -7.68 20.10 -6.61
CA VAL A 39 -6.69 20.66 -7.55
C VAL A 39 -7.34 21.24 -8.81
N GLY A 40 -8.57 20.86 -9.13
CA GLY A 40 -9.28 21.33 -10.32
C GLY A 40 -10.01 22.67 -10.15
N ASN A 41 -10.32 23.08 -8.92
CA ASN A 41 -11.08 24.30 -8.66
C ASN A 41 -10.13 25.49 -8.46
N PRO A 42 -10.22 26.57 -9.27
CA PRO A 42 -9.40 27.77 -9.09
C PRO A 42 -9.69 28.54 -7.78
N ASP A 43 -10.87 28.36 -7.19
CA ASP A 43 -11.20 28.86 -5.84
C ASP A 43 -11.99 27.80 -5.05
N PRO A 44 -11.30 26.87 -4.37
CA PRO A 44 -11.94 25.80 -3.60
C PRO A 44 -12.46 26.25 -2.23
N THR A 45 -12.41 27.55 -1.90
CA THR A 45 -12.60 28.07 -0.54
C THR A 45 -13.96 27.70 0.05
N GLU A 46 -15.06 27.98 -0.64
CA GLU A 46 -16.40 27.66 -0.14
C GLU A 46 -16.62 26.16 0.05
N PHE A 47 -16.10 25.36 -0.87
CA PHE A 47 -16.20 23.90 -0.81
C PHE A 47 -15.39 23.32 0.36
N ILE A 48 -14.17 23.82 0.59
CA ILE A 48 -13.35 23.43 1.74
C ILE A 48 -14.05 23.82 3.05
N ILE A 49 -14.61 25.04 3.13
CA ILE A 49 -15.36 25.48 4.31
C ILE A 49 -16.56 24.56 4.55
N GLY A 50 -17.32 24.26 3.48
CA GLY A 50 -18.45 23.34 3.53
C GLY A 50 -18.06 21.96 4.06
N GLU A 51 -17.00 21.36 3.52
CA GLU A 51 -16.54 20.04 3.94
C GLU A 51 -15.85 20.04 5.32
N THR A 52 -15.18 21.12 5.69
CA THR A 52 -14.62 21.30 7.04
C THR A 52 -15.71 21.30 8.10
N ASN A 53 -16.91 21.80 7.79
CA ASN A 53 -18.05 21.72 8.72
C ASN A 53 -18.66 20.32 8.82
N ARG A 54 -18.26 19.38 7.95
CA ARG A 54 -18.81 18.02 7.88
C ARG A 54 -17.88 16.96 8.45
N ILE A 55 -16.62 17.29 8.76
CA ILE A 55 -15.70 16.28 9.31
C ILE A 55 -16.12 15.86 10.72
N PRO A 56 -15.95 14.57 11.07
CA PRO A 56 -16.30 14.05 12.39
C PRO A 56 -15.72 14.88 13.53
N PHE A 57 -14.49 15.35 13.43
CA PHE A 57 -13.84 16.17 14.47
C PHE A 57 -14.63 17.42 14.88
N ARG A 58 -15.39 18.04 13.97
CA ARG A 58 -16.21 19.24 14.26
C ARG A 58 -17.60 18.90 14.78
N LEU A 59 -18.12 17.73 14.43
CA LEU A 59 -19.52 17.33 14.68
C LEU A 59 -19.67 16.49 15.94
N THR A 60 -18.62 15.78 16.35
CA THR A 60 -18.64 14.87 17.50
C THR A 60 -17.39 15.04 18.34
N ASN A 61 -17.53 14.86 19.65
CA ASN A 61 -16.35 14.69 20.50
C ASN A 61 -15.67 13.37 20.09
N PRO A 62 -14.34 13.38 19.83
CA PRO A 62 -13.64 12.15 19.53
C PRO A 62 -13.79 11.14 20.67
N ASP A 63 -14.43 10.02 20.39
CA ASP A 63 -14.51 8.89 21.31
C ASP A 63 -13.56 7.80 20.81
N LEU A 64 -12.38 7.78 21.41
CA LEU A 64 -11.35 6.78 21.11
C LEU A 64 -11.82 5.34 21.39
N GLY A 65 -12.86 5.16 22.20
CA GLY A 65 -13.50 3.87 22.46
C GLY A 65 -14.15 3.25 21.23
N HIS A 66 -14.65 4.05 20.27
CA HIS A 66 -15.20 3.56 19.00
C HIS A 66 -14.15 2.86 18.13
N TRP A 67 -12.87 3.24 18.27
CA TRP A 67 -11.76 2.68 17.51
C TRP A 67 -11.15 1.43 18.15
N LYS A 68 -11.68 1.02 19.31
CA LYS A 68 -11.23 -0.18 20.01
C LYS A 68 -11.36 -1.38 19.09
N ASN A 69 -10.23 -2.03 18.82
CA ASN A 69 -10.10 -3.19 17.94
C ASN A 69 -10.07 -2.91 16.43
N THR A 70 -10.16 -1.66 15.96
CA THR A 70 -10.11 -1.35 14.53
C THR A 70 -8.74 -1.70 13.93
N PHE A 71 -7.66 -1.44 14.67
CA PHE A 71 -6.29 -1.68 14.22
C PHE A 71 -5.73 -3.03 14.69
N LYS A 72 -6.56 -4.09 14.74
CA LYS A 72 -6.14 -5.44 15.14
C LYS A 72 -5.15 -6.07 14.17
N SER A 73 -5.22 -5.71 12.89
CA SER A 73 -4.32 -6.18 11.84
C SER A 73 -3.04 -5.34 11.72
N TRP A 74 -2.71 -4.50 12.72
CA TRP A 74 -1.48 -3.71 12.68
C TRP A 74 -0.26 -4.61 12.43
N PRO A 75 0.63 -4.23 11.50
CA PRO A 75 1.72 -5.08 11.04
C PRO A 75 2.91 -5.10 12.03
N SER A 76 2.66 -5.52 13.27
CA SER A 76 3.70 -5.68 14.29
C SER A 76 4.41 -7.03 14.18
N LEU A 77 5.70 -7.03 14.53
CA LEU A 77 6.43 -8.27 14.75
C LEU A 77 5.89 -8.99 15.98
N GLU A 78 5.61 -10.29 15.84
CA GLU A 78 5.14 -11.09 16.96
C GLU A 78 6.29 -11.34 17.96
N LYS A 79 5.96 -11.34 19.25
CA LYS A 79 6.86 -11.75 20.34
C LYS A 79 6.99 -13.27 20.41
N VAL A 80 7.38 -13.90 19.30
CA VAL A 80 7.51 -15.36 19.14
C VAL A 80 8.97 -15.77 19.30
N PRO A 81 9.27 -17.00 19.77
CA PRO A 81 10.64 -17.52 19.79
C PRO A 81 11.34 -17.32 18.45
N LEU A 82 12.59 -16.85 18.50
CA LEU A 82 13.31 -16.29 17.36
C LEU A 82 13.35 -17.26 16.15
N GLU A 83 13.47 -18.57 16.42
CA GLU A 83 13.67 -19.61 15.41
C GLU A 83 12.55 -19.76 14.38
N LYS A 84 11.30 -19.38 14.70
CA LYS A 84 10.15 -19.49 13.79
C LYS A 84 9.40 -18.17 13.60
N SER A 85 10.15 -17.07 13.67
CA SER A 85 9.62 -15.71 13.51
C SER A 85 9.68 -15.23 12.05
N TRP A 86 8.87 -14.22 11.73
CA TRP A 86 8.97 -13.49 10.46
C TRP A 86 10.40 -13.00 10.20
N THR A 87 11.08 -12.46 11.22
CA THR A 87 12.45 -11.94 11.10
C THR A 87 13.44 -13.01 10.65
N THR A 88 13.31 -14.23 11.17
CA THR A 88 14.17 -15.35 10.75
C THR A 88 13.88 -15.77 9.32
N TRP A 89 12.59 -15.86 8.95
CA TRP A 89 12.21 -16.19 7.58
C TRP A 89 12.63 -15.12 6.58
N PHE A 90 12.47 -13.84 6.94
CA PHE A 90 12.92 -12.68 6.18
C PHE A 90 14.42 -12.73 5.91
N LYS A 91 15.24 -12.95 6.93
CA LYS A 91 16.71 -13.04 6.78
C LYS A 91 17.09 -14.17 5.83
N ARG A 92 16.44 -15.33 5.98
CA ARG A 92 16.66 -16.51 5.14
C ARG A 92 16.29 -16.25 3.69
N VAL A 93 15.09 -15.73 3.41
CA VAL A 93 14.64 -15.45 2.04
C VAL A 93 15.48 -14.34 1.42
N SER A 94 15.76 -13.27 2.16
CA SER A 94 16.64 -12.19 1.70
C SER A 94 18.01 -12.70 1.31
N ALA A 95 18.66 -13.54 2.14
CA ALA A 95 19.96 -14.11 1.82
C ALA A 95 19.98 -14.91 0.50
N SER A 96 18.85 -15.54 0.13
CA SER A 96 18.76 -16.35 -1.09
C SER A 96 18.18 -15.61 -2.30
N LYS A 97 17.34 -14.58 -2.10
CA LYS A 97 16.49 -13.98 -3.14
C LYS A 97 16.60 -12.46 -3.21
N ARG A 98 17.54 -11.81 -2.50
CA ARG A 98 17.61 -10.33 -2.46
C ARG A 98 17.67 -9.70 -3.86
N VAL A 99 18.51 -10.22 -4.74
CA VAL A 99 18.62 -9.75 -6.13
C VAL A 99 17.26 -9.76 -6.83
N HIS A 100 16.49 -10.84 -6.69
CA HIS A 100 15.14 -10.95 -7.24
C HIS A 100 14.19 -9.89 -6.68
N LEU A 101 14.22 -9.68 -5.36
CA LEU A 101 13.33 -8.75 -4.65
C LEU A 101 13.63 -7.29 -5.00
N ASP A 102 14.91 -6.95 -5.19
CA ASP A 102 15.35 -5.61 -5.60
C ASP A 102 15.04 -5.37 -7.08
N GLU A 103 15.26 -6.36 -7.96
CA GLU A 103 14.93 -6.27 -9.39
C GLU A 103 13.44 -5.99 -9.65
N ILE A 104 12.54 -6.54 -8.83
CA ILE A 104 11.10 -6.28 -8.93
C ILE A 104 10.64 -5.07 -8.12
N GLY A 105 11.57 -4.35 -7.46
CA GLY A 105 11.29 -3.09 -6.78
C GLY A 105 10.53 -3.21 -5.46
N ILE A 106 10.61 -4.34 -4.74
CA ILE A 106 9.94 -4.52 -3.44
C ILE A 106 10.89 -4.59 -2.25
N GLY A 107 12.21 -4.56 -2.48
CA GLY A 107 13.22 -4.69 -1.42
C GLY A 107 13.06 -3.69 -0.28
N GLN A 108 12.89 -2.41 -0.58
CA GLN A 108 12.69 -1.35 0.42
C GLN A 108 11.40 -1.57 1.23
N ALA A 109 10.28 -1.88 0.58
CA ALA A 109 9.02 -2.14 1.24
C ALA A 109 9.08 -3.37 2.17
N LEU A 110 9.90 -4.36 1.81
CA LEU A 110 10.19 -5.52 2.64
C LEU A 110 11.05 -5.14 3.86
N ASP A 111 12.07 -4.30 3.68
CA ASP A 111 12.94 -3.84 4.77
C ASP A 111 12.15 -3.08 5.86
N LEU A 112 11.13 -2.31 5.47
CA LEU A 112 10.22 -1.63 6.40
C LEU A 112 9.53 -2.59 7.38
N THR A 113 9.29 -3.85 6.99
CA THR A 113 8.63 -4.84 7.86
C THR A 113 9.49 -5.24 9.07
N ILE A 114 10.81 -5.07 8.97
CA ILE A 114 11.77 -5.41 10.03
C ILE A 114 12.06 -4.19 10.92
N ALA A 115 11.85 -2.98 10.43
CA ALA A 115 12.00 -1.75 11.23
C ALA A 115 11.03 -1.68 12.43
N ASN A 116 9.96 -2.50 12.42
CA ASN A 116 8.98 -2.68 13.49
C ASN A 116 8.41 -1.35 14.02
N SER A 117 7.46 -0.79 13.28
CA SER A 117 6.76 0.43 13.69
C SER A 117 5.87 0.17 14.91
N ALA A 118 6.11 0.95 15.97
CA ALA A 118 5.25 0.94 17.14
C ALA A 118 3.83 1.37 16.76
N LYS A 119 2.84 0.65 17.29
CA LYS A 119 1.42 0.99 17.11
C LYS A 119 1.06 2.15 18.03
N ASP A 120 0.73 3.29 17.46
CA ASP A 120 0.13 4.41 18.19
C ASP A 120 -1.38 4.49 17.88
N GLU A 121 -2.15 3.68 18.59
CA GLU A 121 -3.60 3.57 18.40
C GLU A 121 -4.34 4.89 18.66
N PRO A 122 -4.03 5.67 19.72
CA PRO A 122 -4.59 7.01 19.90
C PRO A 122 -4.32 7.96 18.74
N LEU A 123 -3.09 8.02 18.22
CA LEU A 123 -2.74 8.88 17.09
C LEU A 123 -3.49 8.49 15.83
N MET A 124 -3.54 7.20 15.52
CA MET A 124 -4.27 6.68 14.36
C MET A 124 -5.78 6.95 14.45
N ALA A 125 -6.36 6.71 15.62
CA ALA A 125 -7.76 7.00 15.89
C ALA A 125 -8.07 8.50 15.80
N ALA A 126 -7.17 9.37 16.26
CA ALA A 126 -7.34 10.81 16.11
C ALA A 126 -7.24 11.26 14.65
N ALA A 127 -6.29 10.71 13.89
CA ALA A 127 -6.07 11.06 12.48
C ALA A 127 -7.31 10.79 11.61
N SER A 128 -8.04 9.69 11.86
CA SER A 128 -9.25 9.36 11.09
C SER A 128 -10.39 10.37 11.26
N TYR A 129 -10.48 11.09 12.39
CA TYR A 129 -11.48 12.16 12.56
C TYR A 129 -11.27 13.37 11.64
N PHE A 130 -10.06 13.51 11.06
CA PHE A 130 -9.74 14.54 10.10
C PHE A 130 -9.99 14.11 8.66
N TRP A 131 -10.26 12.82 8.41
CA TRP A 131 -10.50 12.31 7.07
C TRP A 131 -11.86 12.77 6.53
N SER A 132 -11.88 13.27 5.30
CA SER A 132 -13.11 13.53 4.55
C SER A 132 -13.24 12.58 3.37
N ASN A 133 -14.29 11.75 3.40
CA ASN A 133 -14.67 10.84 2.32
C ASN A 133 -15.05 11.58 1.03
N THR A 134 -15.53 12.83 1.13
CA THR A 134 -15.96 13.62 -0.02
C THR A 134 -14.78 14.03 -0.91
N ILE A 135 -13.66 14.39 -0.29
CA ILE A 135 -12.49 14.95 -0.99
C ILE A 135 -11.28 14.01 -0.97
N ASN A 136 -11.39 12.87 -0.29
CA ASN A 136 -10.31 11.90 -0.08
C ASN A 136 -9.05 12.58 0.50
N ALA A 137 -9.21 13.39 1.54
CA ALA A 137 -8.10 14.08 2.20
C ALA A 137 -8.35 14.30 3.70
N PHE A 138 -7.26 14.42 4.46
CA PHE A 138 -7.28 14.91 5.83
C PHE A 138 -7.38 16.42 5.85
N LEU A 139 -8.30 16.98 6.64
CA LEU A 139 -8.50 18.41 6.79
C LEU A 139 -7.80 18.94 8.04
N PHE A 140 -6.62 19.53 7.85
CA PHE A 140 -5.88 20.21 8.92
C PHE A 140 -6.04 21.73 8.84
N ASN A 141 -5.63 22.44 9.89
CA ASN A 141 -5.62 23.91 9.90
C ASN A 141 -4.71 24.52 8.81
N GLN A 142 -3.74 23.75 8.30
CA GLN A 142 -2.84 24.15 7.21
C GLN A 142 -3.40 23.82 5.82
N GLY A 143 -4.62 23.29 5.75
CA GLY A 143 -5.29 22.87 4.52
C GLY A 143 -5.40 21.36 4.36
N PRO A 144 -6.01 20.90 3.25
CA PRO A 144 -6.16 19.49 2.95
C PRO A 144 -4.82 18.80 2.68
N MET A 145 -4.64 17.59 3.21
CA MET A 145 -3.46 16.76 3.01
C MET A 145 -3.90 15.33 2.68
N THR A 146 -3.34 14.74 1.63
CA THR A 146 -3.69 13.36 1.22
C THR A 146 -2.43 12.59 0.84
N PRO A 147 -2.34 11.29 1.16
CA PRO A 147 -1.27 10.45 0.64
C PRO A 147 -1.29 10.39 -0.89
N THR A 148 -0.13 10.52 -1.53
CA THR A 148 -0.01 10.50 -3.00
C THR A 148 0.83 9.33 -3.49
N LEU A 149 0.86 9.10 -4.81
CA LEU A 149 1.77 8.12 -5.40
C LEU A 149 3.25 8.45 -5.14
N ILE A 150 3.60 9.73 -5.02
CA ILE A 150 4.95 10.16 -4.68
C ILE A 150 5.29 9.71 -3.25
N ASP A 151 4.37 9.93 -2.30
CA ASP A 151 4.58 9.51 -0.90
C ASP A 151 4.75 7.99 -0.81
N ILE A 152 3.92 7.22 -1.53
CA ILE A 152 4.04 5.77 -1.60
C ILE A 152 5.41 5.36 -2.13
N SER A 153 5.85 5.93 -3.25
CA SER A 153 7.14 5.61 -3.84
C SER A 153 8.31 6.01 -2.94
N MET A 154 8.24 7.18 -2.30
CA MET A 154 9.30 7.65 -1.39
C MET A 154 9.40 6.78 -0.13
N ILE A 155 8.28 6.43 0.50
CA ILE A 155 8.27 5.65 1.74
C ILE A 155 8.63 4.19 1.45
N THR A 156 8.01 3.58 0.45
CA THR A 156 8.06 2.13 0.25
C THR A 156 9.00 1.69 -0.87
N GLY A 157 9.40 2.59 -1.77
CA GLY A 157 10.16 2.25 -2.98
C GLY A 157 9.34 1.52 -4.05
N LEU A 158 8.04 1.29 -3.83
CA LEU A 158 7.20 0.54 -4.74
C LEU A 158 6.95 1.29 -6.06
N ASP A 159 6.85 0.52 -7.14
CA ASP A 159 6.57 1.07 -8.46
C ASP A 159 5.14 1.65 -8.55
N VAL A 160 5.08 2.89 -9.02
CA VAL A 160 3.88 3.68 -9.28
C VAL A 160 3.76 4.10 -10.74
N THR A 161 4.65 3.64 -11.61
CA THR A 161 4.73 4.07 -13.00
C THR A 161 4.22 3.02 -13.98
N SER A 162 4.46 1.73 -13.71
CA SER A 162 4.02 0.67 -14.63
C SER A 162 2.51 0.70 -14.89
N SER A 163 2.14 0.30 -16.11
CA SER A 163 0.77 0.26 -16.60
C SER A 163 0.12 -1.12 -16.52
N ALA A 164 0.78 -2.09 -15.85
CA ALA A 164 0.31 -3.47 -15.84
C ALA A 164 -1.11 -3.57 -15.27
N ASN A 165 -2.01 -4.16 -16.06
CA ASN A 165 -3.40 -4.35 -15.67
C ASN A 165 -3.50 -5.51 -14.65
N PRO A 166 -3.96 -5.28 -13.41
CA PRO A 166 -4.13 -6.34 -12.42
C PRO A 166 -5.08 -7.45 -12.90
N MET A 167 -6.07 -7.10 -13.74
CA MET A 167 -7.03 -8.07 -14.31
C MET A 167 -6.40 -9.01 -15.34
N SER A 168 -5.22 -8.68 -15.86
CA SER A 168 -4.45 -9.57 -16.76
C SER A 168 -3.72 -10.69 -16.00
N LEU A 169 -3.69 -10.63 -14.66
CA LEU A 169 -3.07 -11.65 -13.80
C LEU A 169 -3.96 -12.88 -13.61
N ASN A 170 -4.82 -13.21 -14.59
CA ASN A 170 -5.71 -14.36 -14.56
C ASN A 170 -4.91 -15.68 -14.68
N THR A 171 -4.14 -15.95 -13.64
CA THR A 171 -3.22 -17.07 -13.50
C THR A 171 -3.90 -18.01 -12.52
N LYS A 172 -4.19 -19.22 -12.97
CA LYS A 172 -4.64 -20.27 -12.07
C LYS A 172 -3.55 -20.47 -11.01
N ASN A 173 -3.92 -20.35 -9.73
CA ASN A 173 -2.99 -20.53 -8.61
C ASN A 173 -2.19 -21.83 -8.81
N GLN A 174 -0.87 -21.70 -8.89
CA GLN A 174 0.04 -22.83 -9.08
C GLN A 174 0.14 -23.68 -7.81
N TYR A 175 0.07 -23.03 -6.65
CA TYR A 175 0.24 -23.68 -5.36
C TYR A 175 -1.07 -23.72 -4.56
N ASP A 176 -1.23 -24.74 -3.74
CA ASP A 176 -2.28 -24.78 -2.73
C ASP A 176 -1.68 -24.46 -1.35
N PHE A 177 -2.17 -23.39 -0.74
CA PHE A 177 -1.80 -22.96 0.61
C PHE A 177 -2.98 -23.17 1.55
N LYS A 178 -2.77 -24.06 2.52
CA LYS A 178 -3.66 -24.18 3.67
C LYS A 178 -3.58 -22.91 4.50
N THR A 179 -4.74 -22.35 4.81
CA THR A 179 -4.90 -21.15 5.66
C THR A 179 -5.78 -21.44 6.88
N LYS A 180 -6.72 -22.38 6.74
CA LYS A 180 -7.58 -22.85 7.82
C LYS A 180 -6.78 -23.69 8.82
N SER A 181 -7.13 -23.56 10.10
CA SER A 181 -6.56 -24.35 11.23
C SER A 181 -5.04 -24.25 11.43
N ILE A 182 -4.37 -23.26 10.82
CA ILE A 182 -2.91 -23.16 10.88
C ILE A 182 -2.39 -22.54 12.20
N GLY A 183 -3.27 -21.94 13.02
CA GLY A 183 -2.88 -21.40 14.32
C GLY A 183 -2.22 -20.01 14.24
N CYS A 184 -2.71 -19.14 13.34
CA CYS A 184 -2.20 -17.78 13.07
C CYS A 184 -0.91 -17.74 12.24
N TRP A 185 -0.32 -16.56 12.08
CA TRP A 185 0.87 -16.33 11.26
C TRP A 185 2.10 -17.10 11.75
N SER A 186 2.29 -17.27 13.06
CA SER A 186 3.37 -18.11 13.59
C SER A 186 3.29 -19.54 13.06
N GLY A 187 2.10 -20.14 13.06
CA GLY A 187 1.87 -21.47 12.47
C GLY A 187 2.04 -21.48 10.95
N TYR A 188 1.75 -20.38 10.26
CA TYR A 188 2.02 -20.22 8.83
C TYR A 188 3.53 -20.26 8.54
N VAL A 189 4.34 -19.55 9.33
CA VAL A 189 5.81 -19.62 9.23
C VAL A 189 6.29 -21.05 9.47
N VAL A 190 5.77 -21.74 10.50
CA VAL A 190 6.14 -23.13 10.78
C VAL A 190 5.80 -24.06 9.62
N ALA A 191 4.67 -23.84 8.95
CA ALA A 191 4.19 -24.70 7.88
C ALA A 191 4.97 -24.54 6.56
N TYR A 192 5.46 -23.33 6.26
CA TYR A 192 5.99 -23.00 4.93
C TYR A 192 7.47 -22.60 4.89
N MET A 193 8.08 -22.28 6.02
CA MET A 193 9.52 -22.02 6.08
C MET A 193 10.30 -23.34 5.92
N GLY A 194 11.15 -23.41 4.89
CA GLY A 194 11.98 -24.57 4.59
C GLY A 194 13.29 -24.59 5.39
N GLN A 195 14.00 -25.71 5.35
CA GLN A 195 15.34 -25.87 5.94
C GLN A 195 16.48 -25.78 4.90
N GLY A 196 16.20 -26.10 3.63
CA GLY A 196 17.18 -26.19 2.54
C GLY A 196 17.33 -24.89 1.72
N SER A 197 17.43 -25.00 0.39
CA SER A 197 17.32 -23.83 -0.50
C SER A 197 15.90 -23.26 -0.49
N VAL A 198 15.74 -21.96 -0.76
CA VAL A 198 14.42 -21.32 -0.83
C VAL A 198 13.73 -21.76 -2.11
N THR A 199 12.73 -22.63 -1.96
CA THR A 199 11.94 -23.14 -3.10
C THR A 199 10.99 -22.06 -3.65
N PRO A 200 10.56 -22.15 -4.92
CA PRO A 200 9.52 -21.25 -5.46
C PRO A 200 8.26 -21.23 -4.60
N ARG A 201 7.81 -22.39 -4.11
CA ARG A 201 6.64 -22.48 -3.22
C ARG A 201 6.85 -21.75 -1.88
N GLU A 202 8.02 -21.90 -1.26
CA GLU A 202 8.39 -21.16 -0.04
C GLU A 202 8.41 -19.65 -0.31
N HIS A 203 8.95 -19.23 -1.47
CA HIS A 203 9.01 -17.83 -1.85
C HIS A 203 7.61 -17.22 -2.07
N VAL A 204 6.70 -17.91 -2.76
CA VAL A 204 5.30 -17.47 -2.88
C VAL A 204 4.62 -17.37 -1.52
N ALA A 205 4.81 -18.35 -0.62
CA ALA A 205 4.24 -18.31 0.72
C ALA A 205 4.77 -17.10 1.52
N PHE A 206 6.07 -16.84 1.42
CA PHE A 206 6.71 -15.68 2.04
C PHE A 206 6.12 -14.36 1.52
N LEU A 207 5.99 -14.21 0.21
CA LEU A 207 5.41 -13.03 -0.44
C LEU A 207 3.92 -12.86 -0.08
N LEU A 208 3.17 -13.96 -0.01
CA LEU A 208 1.76 -13.93 0.40
C LEU A 208 1.61 -13.42 1.83
N MET A 209 2.42 -13.93 2.76
CA MET A 209 2.45 -13.41 4.14
C MET A 209 2.83 -11.93 4.19
N TRP A 210 3.82 -11.50 3.39
CA TRP A 210 4.19 -10.09 3.30
C TRP A 210 3.01 -9.21 2.86
N LEU A 211 2.36 -9.58 1.74
CA LEU A 211 1.24 -8.83 1.18
C LEU A 211 0.06 -8.75 2.17
N GLU A 212 -0.32 -9.87 2.79
CA GLU A 212 -1.49 -9.92 3.66
C GLU A 212 -1.26 -9.33 5.05
N LYS A 213 -0.11 -9.64 5.66
CA LYS A 213 0.18 -9.23 7.04
C LYS A 213 0.74 -7.82 7.13
N PHE A 214 1.61 -7.42 6.20
CA PHE A 214 2.39 -6.20 6.34
C PHE A 214 2.01 -5.10 5.36
N LEU A 215 1.65 -5.45 4.12
CA LEU A 215 1.38 -4.44 3.09
C LEU A 215 -0.09 -4.00 3.08
N PHE A 216 -1.02 -4.94 2.98
CA PHE A 216 -2.46 -4.67 2.92
C PHE A 216 -3.16 -4.88 4.28
N CYS A 217 -2.51 -5.50 5.27
CA CYS A 217 -3.03 -5.60 6.65
C CYS A 217 -4.50 -6.06 6.73
N GLY A 218 -4.81 -7.18 6.05
CA GLY A 218 -6.19 -7.66 5.87
C GLY A 218 -6.95 -7.86 7.19
N SER A 219 -8.27 -7.67 7.14
CA SER A 219 -9.15 -7.71 8.32
C SER A 219 -9.26 -9.07 9.01
N SER A 220 -8.87 -10.16 8.33
CA SER A 220 -8.88 -11.54 8.86
C SER A 220 -7.94 -11.75 10.05
N CYS A 221 -6.96 -10.85 10.26
CA CYS A 221 -5.92 -10.97 11.29
C CYS A 221 -5.12 -12.29 11.22
N GLY A 222 -5.18 -13.01 10.11
CA GLY A 222 -4.57 -14.31 9.91
C GLY A 222 -4.45 -14.67 8.43
N PRO A 223 -3.77 -15.78 8.11
CA PRO A 223 -3.48 -16.16 6.73
C PRO A 223 -4.73 -16.35 5.89
N THR A 224 -4.75 -15.77 4.70
CA THR A 224 -5.73 -15.99 3.63
C THR A 224 -4.99 -16.30 2.32
N THR A 225 -5.75 -16.38 1.22
CA THR A 225 -5.21 -16.55 -0.13
C THR A 225 -5.66 -15.42 -1.05
N ASN A 226 -6.11 -14.30 -0.46
CA ASN A 226 -6.72 -13.19 -1.19
C ASN A 226 -5.73 -12.54 -2.16
N TRP A 227 -4.45 -12.49 -1.78
CA TRP A 227 -3.38 -11.90 -2.58
C TRP A 227 -2.45 -12.95 -3.20
N GLN A 228 -2.86 -14.22 -3.27
CA GLN A 228 -2.00 -15.29 -3.78
C GLN A 228 -1.63 -15.08 -5.25
N PHE A 229 -2.58 -14.66 -6.09
CA PHE A 229 -2.32 -14.37 -7.50
C PHE A 229 -1.21 -13.32 -7.66
N LEU A 230 -1.14 -12.35 -6.76
CA LEU A 230 -0.14 -11.29 -6.76
C LEU A 230 1.22 -11.79 -6.26
N ALA A 231 1.23 -12.65 -5.24
CA ALA A 231 2.44 -13.32 -4.75
C ALA A 231 3.07 -14.22 -5.83
N GLU A 232 2.27 -14.96 -6.60
CA GLU A 232 2.75 -15.77 -7.72
C GLU A 232 3.25 -14.91 -8.90
N ALA A 233 2.61 -13.76 -9.16
CA ALA A 233 3.10 -12.80 -10.15
C ALA A 233 4.46 -12.20 -9.75
N LEU A 234 4.67 -11.88 -8.48
CA LEU A 234 5.95 -11.41 -7.93
C LEU A 234 7.06 -12.47 -8.05
N GLU A 235 6.73 -13.72 -7.77
CA GLU A 235 7.69 -14.83 -7.88
C GLU A 235 8.14 -15.02 -9.34
N THR A 236 7.27 -14.80 -10.30
CA THR A 236 7.57 -14.88 -11.75
C THR A 236 8.14 -13.58 -12.34
N LYS A 237 8.53 -12.60 -11.49
CA LYS A 237 9.07 -11.28 -11.88
C LYS A 237 8.16 -10.47 -12.80
N ARG A 238 6.84 -10.66 -12.74
CA ARG A 238 5.93 -9.79 -13.49
C ARG A 238 6.00 -8.39 -12.88
N GLN A 239 6.18 -7.39 -13.74
CA GLN A 239 6.08 -6.00 -13.32
C GLN A 239 4.61 -5.64 -13.10
N PHE A 240 4.32 -5.01 -11.96
CA PHE A 240 3.00 -4.46 -11.68
C PHE A 240 3.11 -3.25 -10.76
N PRO A 241 2.21 -2.27 -10.91
CA PRO A 241 2.27 -1.04 -10.15
C PRO A 241 1.72 -1.24 -8.73
N LEU A 242 2.45 -1.99 -7.89
CA LEU A 242 2.04 -2.31 -6.52
C LEU A 242 1.76 -1.04 -5.71
N GLY A 243 2.51 0.03 -5.95
CA GLY A 243 2.29 1.31 -5.27
C GLY A 243 0.93 1.94 -5.60
N LYS A 244 0.43 1.80 -6.85
CA LYS A 244 -0.93 2.26 -7.20
C LYS A 244 -2.00 1.44 -6.48
N ILE A 245 -1.81 0.12 -6.41
CA ILE A 245 -2.75 -0.79 -5.73
C ILE A 245 -2.78 -0.47 -4.23
N LEU A 246 -1.61 -0.26 -3.61
CA LEU A 246 -1.49 0.11 -2.21
C LEU A 246 -2.19 1.44 -1.91
N LEU A 247 -1.99 2.46 -2.74
CA LEU A 247 -2.67 3.74 -2.57
C LEU A 247 -4.19 3.61 -2.68
N GLY A 248 -4.67 2.89 -3.70
CA GLY A 248 -6.10 2.62 -3.87
C GLY A 248 -6.70 1.87 -2.68
N TYR A 249 -5.97 0.87 -2.15
CA TYR A 249 -6.38 0.12 -0.97
C TYR A 249 -6.44 1.00 0.27
N LEU A 250 -5.46 1.90 0.47
CA LEU A 250 -5.46 2.88 1.56
C LEU A 250 -6.69 3.79 1.52
N TYR A 251 -7.00 4.37 0.36
CA TYR A 251 -8.21 5.18 0.18
C TYR A 251 -9.49 4.39 0.45
N GLN A 252 -9.57 3.15 -0.04
CA GLN A 252 -10.70 2.28 0.23
C GLN A 252 -10.86 2.00 1.73
N MET A 253 -9.77 1.77 2.45
CA MET A 253 -9.81 1.57 3.90
C MET A 253 -10.28 2.82 4.63
N LEU A 254 -9.73 3.99 4.31
CA LEU A 254 -10.09 5.25 4.96
C LEU A 254 -11.56 5.62 4.72
N ASN A 255 -12.10 5.31 3.54
CA ASN A 255 -13.52 5.56 3.24
C ASN A 255 -14.49 4.63 3.96
N ASN A 256 -14.02 3.46 4.42
CA ASN A 256 -14.81 2.49 5.17
C ASN A 256 -14.59 2.58 6.69
N ALA A 257 -13.74 3.50 7.14
CA ALA A 257 -13.35 3.68 8.54
C ALA A 257 -14.37 4.53 9.34
#